data_AF-A0A952KTT8-F1
#
_entry.id   AF-A0A952KTT8-F1
#
_cell.length_a   1.000
_cell.length_b   1.000
_cell.length_c   1.000
_cell.angle_alpha   90.00
_cell.angle_beta   90.00
_cell.angle_gamma   90.00
#
_symmetry.space_group_name_H-M   'P 1'
#
loop_
_entity.id
_entity.type
_entity.pdbx_description
1 polymer ?
#
loop_
_entity_poly.entity_id
_entity_poly.type
_entity_poly.pdbx_seq_one_letter_code
_entity_poly.pdbx_strand_id
1 'polypeptide(L)' 'YAGQDNLMLVAVDLSALGAALKWEYSASRDEDFPHLYAALSCDAMKWARPITKDADGEFVLPDDL' A
#
# COMPACT_ATOMS: atom_id res chain seq x y z
N TYR A 1 -9.61 -5.51 2.57
CA TYR A 1 -9.61 -4.95 3.95
C TYR A 1 -11.01 -4.67 4.49
N ALA A 2 -12.09 -4.99 3.76
CA ALA A 2 -13.45 -4.75 4.24
C ALA A 2 -13.70 -5.39 5.62
N GLY A 3 -14.38 -4.65 6.50
CA GLY A 3 -14.74 -5.10 7.85
C GLY A 3 -13.61 -5.09 8.88
N GLN A 4 -12.38 -4.70 8.52
CA GLN A 4 -11.30 -4.50 9.49
C GLN A 4 -11.33 -3.07 10.04
N ASP A 5 -10.79 -2.87 11.24
CA ASP A 5 -10.58 -1.57 11.88
C ASP A 5 -9.09 -1.41 12.24
N ASN A 6 -8.70 -0.21 12.66
CA ASN A 6 -7.32 0.12 13.06
C ASN A 6 -6.29 -0.18 11.95
N LEU A 7 -6.64 0.11 10.70
CA LEU A 7 -5.74 -0.07 9.56
C LEU A 7 -4.72 1.05 9.46
N MET A 8 -3.53 0.68 8.98
CA MET A 8 -2.44 1.60 8.68
C MET A 8 -2.18 1.60 7.16
N LEU A 9 -2.11 2.79 6.58
CA LEU A 9 -1.57 3.01 5.24
C LEU A 9 -0.07 3.28 5.34
N VAL A 10 0.72 2.58 4.52
CA VAL A 10 2.17 2.66 4.53
C VAL A 10 2.65 3.13 3.16
N ALA A 11 3.40 4.23 3.12
CA ALA A 11 4.10 4.65 1.91
C ALA A 11 5.53 4.15 1.91
N VAL A 12 5.96 3.66 0.75
CA VAL A 12 7.25 2.99 0.57
C VAL A 12 8.05 3.67 -0.53
N ASP A 13 9.36 3.80 -0.34
CA ASP A 13 10.30 4.17 -1.37
C ASP A 13 10.62 2.98 -2.27
N LEU A 14 10.11 3.00 -3.51
CA LEU A 14 10.35 1.92 -4.47
C LEU A 14 11.82 1.77 -4.86
N SER A 15 12.62 2.85 -4.80
CA SER A 15 14.05 2.78 -5.13
C SER A 15 14.85 1.95 -4.12
N ALA A 16 14.35 1.85 -2.88
CA ALA A 16 14.97 1.04 -1.82
C ALA A 16 14.65 -0.46 -1.92
N LEU A 17 13.68 -0.86 -2.74
CA LEU A 17 13.22 -2.26 -2.85
C LEU A 17 14.03 -3.10 -3.86
N GLY A 18 14.76 -2.43 -4.75
CA GLY A 18 15.66 -3.07 -5.71
C GLY A 18 14.98 -4.13 -6.58
N ALA A 19 15.74 -5.18 -6.94
CA ALA A 19 15.31 -6.22 -7.87
C ALA A 19 14.24 -7.18 -7.31
N ALA A 20 13.91 -7.09 -6.02
CA ALA A 20 12.85 -7.90 -5.42
C ALA A 20 11.45 -7.35 -5.75
N LEU A 21 11.34 -6.08 -6.11
CA LEU A 21 10.10 -5.48 -6.60
C LEU A 21 9.90 -5.82 -8.08
N LYS A 22 8.78 -6.45 -8.40
CA LYS A 22 8.40 -6.77 -9.78
C LYS A 22 7.05 -6.16 -10.11
N TRP A 23 6.93 -5.65 -11.33
CA TRP A 23 5.67 -5.21 -11.88
C TRP A 23 5.06 -6.36 -12.67
N GLU A 24 3.88 -6.80 -12.27
CA GLU A 24 3.21 -7.95 -12.86
C GLU A 24 1.75 -7.60 -13.18
N TYR A 25 1.31 -7.97 -14.38
CA TYR A 25 -0.02 -7.69 -14.88
C TYR A 25 -1.09 -8.40 -14.05
N SER A 26 -2.07 -7.63 -13.56
CA SER A 26 -3.26 -8.14 -12.87
C SER A 26 -4.44 -8.18 -13.82
N ALA A 27 -4.81 -9.37 -14.29
CA ALA A 27 -5.96 -9.56 -15.18
C ALA A 27 -7.30 -9.11 -14.55
N SER A 28 -7.40 -9.10 -13.21
CA SER A 28 -8.62 -8.66 -12.51
C SER A 28 -8.78 -7.14 -12.44
N ARG A 29 -7.69 -6.39 -12.68
CA ARG A 29 -7.65 -4.93 -12.64
C ARG A 29 -7.25 -4.30 -13.96
N ASP A 30 -6.82 -5.12 -14.92
CA ASP A 30 -6.35 -4.71 -16.24
C ASP A 30 -5.19 -3.70 -16.19
N GLU A 31 -4.26 -3.89 -15.24
CA GLU A 31 -3.10 -3.02 -15.04
C GLU A 31 -1.95 -3.77 -14.33
N ASP A 32 -0.73 -3.23 -14.40
CA ASP A 32 0.45 -3.78 -13.71
C ASP A 32 0.49 -3.36 -12.25
N PHE A 33 0.68 -4.32 -11.34
CA PHE A 33 0.84 -4.06 -9.91
C PHE A 33 2.24 -4.42 -9.40
N PRO A 34 2.77 -3.64 -8.45
CA PRO A 34 4.03 -3.95 -7.80
C PRO A 34 3.86 -5.09 -6.78
N HIS A 35 4.60 -6.18 -6.98
CA HIS A 35 4.71 -7.31 -6.07
C HIS A 35 6.14 -7.37 -5.51
N LEU A 36 6.27 -7.33 -4.18
CA LEU A 36 7.57 -7.42 -3.50
C LEU A 36 7.87 -8.87 -3.09
N TYR A 37 8.89 -9.47 -3.71
CA TYR A 37 9.35 -10.85 -3.44
C TYR A 37 10.39 -10.89 -2.30
N ALA A 38 10.14 -10.14 -1.24
CA ALA A 38 10.97 -10.05 -0.04
C ALA A 38 10.12 -9.51 1.13
N ALA A 39 10.68 -9.55 2.34
CA ALA A 39 10.09 -8.80 3.45
C ALA A 39 10.23 -7.29 3.20
N LEU A 40 9.19 -6.51 3.53
CA LEU A 40 9.27 -5.05 3.51
C LEU A 40 10.08 -4.56 4.72
N SER A 41 11.26 -3.99 4.49
CA SER A 41 12.07 -3.37 5.55
C SER A 41 11.47 -2.02 5.98
N CYS A 42 11.55 -1.70 7.28
CA CYS A 42 11.19 -0.38 7.80
C CYS A 42 12.05 0.73 7.19
N ASP A 43 13.27 0.45 6.75
CA ASP A 43 14.16 1.44 6.12
C ASP A 43 13.63 1.95 4.78
N ALA A 44 12.76 1.18 4.11
CA ALA A 44 12.10 1.59 2.87
C ALA A 44 10.82 2.40 3.12
N MET A 45 10.35 2.51 4.37
CA MET A 45 9.11 3.20 4.71
C MET A 45 9.34 4.71 4.78
N LYS A 46 8.58 5.46 3.98
CA LYS A 46 8.56 6.93 4.07
C LYS A 46 7.70 7.41 5.22
N TRP A 47 6.54 6.77 5.42
CA TRP A 47 5.64 7.04 6.53
C TRP A 47 4.62 5.91 6.69
N ALA A 48 3.99 5.86 7.86
CA ALA A 48 2.80 5.06 8.13
C ALA A 48 1.76 5.93 8.84
N ARG A 49 0.50 5.88 8.39
CA ARG A 49 -0.59 6.69 8.93
C ARG A 49 -1.84 5.84 9.13
N PRO A 50 -2.61 6.04 10.20
CA PRO A 50 -3.89 5.37 10.33
C PRO A 50 -4.84 5.84 9.24
N ILE A 51 -5.67 4.94 8.73
CA ILE A 51 -6.80 5.28 7.85
C ILE A 51 -8.11 4.96 8.56
N THR A 52 -9.07 5.87 8.45
CA THR A 52 -10.38 5.76 9.10
C THR A 52 -11.47 5.61 8.05
N LYS A 53 -12.60 5.05 8.49
CA LYS A 53 -13.79 5.00 7.66
C LYS A 53 -14.58 6.30 7.75
N ASP A 54 -15.22 6.70 6.66
CA ASP A 54 -16.23 7.76 6.66
C ASP A 54 -17.59 7.26 7.16
N ALA A 55 -18.62 8.11 7.02
CA ALA A 55 -19.99 7.79 7.42
C ALA A 55 -20.62 6.64 6.62
N ASP A 56 -20.13 6.37 5.41
CA ASP A 56 -20.59 5.30 4.53
C ASP A 56 -19.79 3.99 4.75
N GLY A 57 -18.76 4.03 5.61
CA GLY A 57 -17.93 2.89 5.96
C GLY A 57 -16.76 2.66 5.00
N GLU A 58 -16.49 3.60 4.09
CA GLU A 58 -15.39 3.54 3.14
C GLU A 58 -14.11 4.11 3.77
N PHE A 59 -12.97 3.49 3.47
CA PHE A 59 -11.68 4.00 3.98
C PHE A 59 -11.27 5.25 3.22
N VAL A 60 -11.09 6.34 3.97
CA VAL A 60 -10.61 7.61 3.44
C VAL A 60 -9.08 7.61 3.43
N LEU A 61 -8.51 7.90 2.27
CA LEU A 61 -7.08 8.12 2.11
C LEU A 61 -6.72 9.55 2.54
N PRO A 62 -5.52 9.79 3.11
CA PRO A 62 -5.06 11.14 3.42
C PRO A 62 -5.11 12.09 2.21
N ASP A 63 -5.56 13.33 2.42
CA ASP A 63 -5.72 14.34 1.35
C ASP A 63 -4.38 14.82 0.73
N ASP A 64 -3.26 14.56 1.41
CA ASP A 64 -1.89 14.98 1.02
C ASP A 64 -1.08 13.87 0.32
N LEU A 65 -1.76 12.85 -0.21
CA LEU A 65 -1.17 11.77 -1.00
C LEU A 65 -0.70 12.21 -2.40
#